data_AF-A0AAU6Q700-F1
#
_entry.id   AF-A0AAU6Q700-F1
#
_cell.length_a   1.000
_cell.length_b   1.000
_cell.length_c   1.000
_cell.angle_alpha   90.00
_cell.angle_beta   90.00
_cell.angle_gamma   90.00
#
_symmetry.space_group_name_H-M   'P 1'
#
loop_
_entity.id
_entity.type
_entity.pdbx_description
1 polymer ?
#
loop_
_entity_poly.entity_id
_entity_poly.type
_entity_poly.pdbx_seq_one_letter_code
_entity_poly.pdbx_strand_id
1 'polypeptide(L)'
;MSLHLIYVDKDGPVAAAYRKEIAERAVLSLRACEPGKRVWSRLSTAEDAQRYGVEVLLTPQDTRVTDLWQVTLQGTEVTHKLLRQTLRGLVQPTGVATEDSAWGRGCSKYEAEHQARMARKRGPEAPRPAFRLEEILI
;
A
#
# COMPACT_ATOMS: atom_id res chain seq x y z
N MET A 1 -17.36 -5.72 -16.47
CA MET A 1 -16.23 -4.79 -16.71
C MET A 1 -14.94 -5.61 -16.67
N SER A 2 -14.10 -5.50 -17.70
CA SER A 2 -12.76 -6.09 -17.69
C SER A 2 -11.80 -5.24 -16.86
N LEU A 3 -10.85 -5.89 -16.19
CA LEU A 3 -9.83 -5.27 -15.35
C LEU A 3 -8.47 -5.89 -15.68
N HIS A 4 -7.40 -5.15 -15.50
CA HIS A 4 -6.04 -5.64 -15.63
C HIS A 4 -5.44 -5.85 -14.24
N LEU A 5 -5.02 -7.08 -13.94
CA LEU A 5 -4.18 -7.36 -12.78
C LEU A 5 -2.71 -7.20 -13.16
N ILE A 6 -1.95 -6.55 -12.30
CA ILE A 6 -0.54 -6.22 -12.51
C ILE A 6 0.29 -7.08 -11.58
N TYR A 7 1.24 -7.82 -12.14
CA TYR A 7 2.05 -8.82 -11.47
C TYR A 7 3.50 -8.39 -11.37
N VAL A 8 4.13 -8.75 -10.26
CA VAL A 8 5.57 -8.64 -10.04
C VAL A 8 6.09 -10.01 -9.67
N ASP A 9 6.81 -10.64 -10.58
CA ASP A 9 7.47 -11.95 -10.44
C ASP A 9 6.71 -12.96 -9.56
N LYS A 10 7.33 -13.49 -8.50
CA LYS A 10 6.72 -14.41 -7.53
C LYS A 10 5.88 -13.72 -6.46
N ASP A 11 5.90 -12.39 -6.39
CA ASP A 11 5.12 -11.60 -5.43
C ASP A 11 3.61 -11.67 -5.76
N GLY A 12 3.27 -12.08 -6.99
CA GLY A 12 1.89 -12.22 -7.45
C GLY A 12 1.31 -10.89 -7.93
N PRO A 13 -0.04 -10.75 -7.97
CA PRO A 13 -0.66 -9.50 -8.33
C PRO A 13 -0.44 -8.46 -7.22
N VAL A 14 0.09 -7.30 -7.57
CA VAL A 14 0.39 -6.20 -6.62
C VAL A 14 -0.56 -5.03 -6.77
N ALA A 15 -1.26 -4.95 -7.91
CA ALA A 15 -2.16 -3.84 -8.24
C ALA A 15 -3.17 -4.28 -9.30
N ALA A 16 -4.20 -3.46 -9.48
CA ALA A 16 -5.19 -3.62 -10.52
C ALA A 16 -5.47 -2.29 -11.23
N ALA A 17 -6.01 -2.32 -12.44
CA ALA A 17 -6.48 -1.14 -13.15
C ALA A 17 -7.61 -1.47 -14.12
N TYR A 18 -8.66 -0.66 -14.18
CA TYR A 18 -9.75 -0.85 -15.15
C TYR A 18 -9.38 -0.40 -16.57
N ARG A 19 -8.45 0.55 -16.69
CA ARG A 19 -8.02 1.11 -17.98
C ARG A 19 -6.68 0.52 -18.39
N LYS A 20 -6.60 0.05 -19.63
CA LYS A 20 -5.39 -0.58 -20.19
C LYS A 20 -4.19 0.36 -20.13
N GLU A 21 -4.39 1.64 -20.43
CA GLU A 21 -3.35 2.67 -20.44
C GLU A 21 -2.75 2.89 -19.04
N ILE A 22 -3.57 2.77 -17.99
CA ILE A 22 -3.12 2.86 -16.60
C ILE A 22 -2.31 1.62 -16.23
N ALA A 23 -2.78 0.42 -16.64
CA ALA A 23 -2.06 -0.82 -16.41
C ALA A 23 -0.69 -0.82 -17.08
N GLU A 24 -0.59 -0.37 -18.33
CA GLU A 24 0.67 -0.27 -19.07
C GLU A 24 1.64 0.72 -18.42
N ARG A 25 1.16 1.90 -18.01
CA ARG A 25 1.97 2.89 -17.29
C ARG A 25 2.48 2.37 -15.95
N ALA A 26 1.63 1.66 -15.22
CA ALA A 26 1.99 1.05 -13.95
C ALA A 26 3.04 -0.06 -14.14
N VAL A 27 2.91 -0.92 -15.17
CA VAL A 27 3.92 -1.93 -15.52
C VAL A 27 5.27 -1.27 -15.82
N LEU A 28 5.29 -0.23 -16.65
CA LEU A 28 6.53 0.49 -16.99
C LEU A 28 7.18 1.11 -15.75
N SER A 29 6.38 1.74 -14.89
CA SER A 29 6.87 2.41 -13.68
C SER A 29 7.38 1.41 -12.64
N LEU A 30 6.70 0.28 -12.45
CA LEU A 30 7.13 -0.80 -11.55
C LEU A 30 8.43 -1.47 -12.02
N ARG A 31 8.66 -1.59 -13.33
CA ARG A 31 9.95 -2.09 -13.85
C ARG A 31 11.12 -1.19 -13.46
N ALA A 32 10.90 0.13 -13.36
CA ALA A 32 11.92 1.06 -12.88
C ALA A 32 12.17 0.90 -11.37
N CYS A 33 11.12 0.61 -10.57
CA CYS A 33 11.25 0.41 -9.13
C CYS A 33 11.89 -0.93 -8.74
N GLU A 34 11.69 -1.98 -9.53
CA GLU A 34 12.07 -3.36 -9.21
C GLU A 34 13.00 -3.93 -10.30
N PRO A 35 14.24 -3.43 -10.42
CA PRO A 35 15.18 -3.86 -11.45
C PRO A 35 15.48 -5.36 -11.32
N GLY A 36 15.42 -6.07 -12.45
CA GLY A 36 15.63 -7.52 -12.51
C GLY A 36 14.38 -8.37 -12.23
N LYS A 37 13.27 -7.78 -11.78
CA LYS A 37 12.00 -8.50 -11.65
C LYS A 37 11.18 -8.44 -12.95
N ARG A 38 10.47 -9.53 -13.25
CA ARG A 38 9.50 -9.55 -14.34
C ARG A 38 8.22 -8.84 -13.89
N VAL A 39 7.80 -7.83 -14.65
CA VAL A 39 6.53 -7.12 -14.39
C VAL A 39 5.66 -7.17 -15.64
N TRP A 40 4.40 -7.57 -15.47
CA TRP A 40 3.42 -7.69 -16.55
C TRP A 40 2.00 -7.44 -16.05
N SER A 41 1.05 -7.26 -16.97
CA SER A 41 -0.36 -7.25 -16.65
C SER A 41 -1.11 -8.30 -17.44
N ARG A 42 -2.24 -8.76 -16.92
CA ARG A 42 -3.17 -9.66 -17.62
C ARG A 42 -4.61 -9.19 -17.41
N LEU A 43 -5.48 -9.46 -18.37
CA LEU A 43 -6.92 -9.29 -18.19
C LEU A 43 -7.42 -10.27 -17.10
N SER A 44 -8.29 -9.78 -16.23
CA SER A 44 -8.91 -10.48 -15.10
C SER A 44 -10.27 -9.86 -14.78
N THR A 45 -10.94 -10.41 -13.76
CA THR A 45 -12.22 -9.94 -13.23
C THR A 45 -12.03 -9.06 -11.99
N ALA A 46 -13.07 -8.31 -11.62
CA ALA A 46 -13.10 -7.57 -10.36
C ALA A 46 -13.10 -8.53 -9.14
N GLU A 47 -13.70 -9.71 -9.27
CA GLU A 47 -13.68 -10.77 -8.26
C GLU A 47 -12.25 -11.22 -7.95
N ASP A 48 -11.40 -11.39 -8.98
CA ASP A 48 -9.99 -11.72 -8.75
C ASP A 48 -9.27 -10.60 -7.99
N ALA A 49 -9.49 -9.33 -8.38
CA ALA A 49 -8.86 -8.20 -7.70
C ALA A 49 -9.24 -8.15 -6.21
N GLN A 50 -10.52 -8.40 -5.90
CA GLN A 50 -11.00 -8.49 -4.52
C GLN A 50 -10.41 -9.71 -3.79
N ARG A 51 -10.36 -10.87 -4.45
CA ARG A 51 -9.79 -12.10 -3.90
C ARG A 51 -8.32 -11.93 -3.51
N TYR A 52 -7.54 -11.20 -4.32
CA TYR A 52 -6.14 -10.92 -4.03
C TYR A 52 -5.93 -9.72 -3.12
N GLY A 53 -6.98 -8.94 -2.81
CA GLY A 53 -6.88 -7.76 -1.97
C GLY A 53 -5.95 -6.69 -2.52
N VAL A 54 -5.89 -6.53 -3.85
CA VAL A 54 -4.98 -5.59 -4.50
C VAL A 54 -5.61 -4.22 -4.71
N GLU A 55 -4.80 -3.19 -4.60
CA GLU A 55 -5.23 -1.82 -4.83
C GLU A 55 -5.55 -1.54 -6.30
N VAL A 56 -6.62 -0.78 -6.53
CA VAL A 56 -7.05 -0.39 -7.88
C VAL A 56 -6.52 1.00 -8.21
N LEU A 57 -5.64 1.07 -9.20
CA LEU A 57 -5.12 2.31 -9.77
C LEU A 57 -6.16 2.93 -10.71
N LEU A 58 -6.58 4.15 -10.41
CA LEU A 58 -7.68 4.83 -11.10
C LEU A 58 -7.19 5.91 -12.05
N THR A 59 -6.08 6.55 -11.70
CA THR A 59 -5.58 7.75 -12.36
C THR A 59 -4.12 7.61 -12.80
N PRO A 60 -3.66 8.40 -13.78
CA PRO A 60 -2.24 8.50 -14.11
C PRO A 60 -1.34 8.94 -12.95
N GLN A 61 -1.88 9.61 -11.93
CA GLN A 61 -1.09 10.04 -10.78
C GLN A 61 -0.71 8.83 -9.90
N ASP A 62 -1.58 7.82 -9.85
CA ASP A 62 -1.38 6.61 -9.07
C ASP A 62 -0.19 5.79 -9.59
N THR A 63 0.12 5.90 -10.89
CA THR A 63 1.24 5.18 -11.52
C THR A 63 2.57 5.91 -11.38
N ARG A 64 2.65 7.06 -10.71
CA ARG A 64 3.92 7.77 -10.53
C ARG A 64 4.81 7.03 -9.54
N VAL A 65 6.10 6.92 -9.86
CA VAL A 65 7.10 6.40 -8.92
C VAL A 65 7.25 7.35 -7.74
N THR A 66 7.29 6.80 -6.54
CA THR A 66 7.47 7.51 -5.29
C THR A 66 8.22 6.66 -4.28
N ASP A 67 8.74 7.31 -3.25
CA ASP A 67 9.41 6.65 -2.14
C ASP A 67 8.37 6.21 -1.08
N LEU A 68 8.45 4.98 -0.61
CA LEU A 68 7.70 4.53 0.56
C LEU A 68 8.57 4.73 1.81
N TRP A 69 8.20 5.73 2.61
CA TRP A 69 8.85 6.00 3.89
C TRP A 69 8.08 5.36 5.04
N GLN A 70 8.82 4.92 6.06
CA GLN A 70 8.30 4.62 7.38
C GLN A 70 9.02 5.49 8.42
N VAL A 71 8.27 6.11 9.30
CA VAL A 71 8.79 6.86 10.44
C VAL A 71 8.28 6.23 11.72
N THR A 72 9.17 6.00 12.67
CA THR A 72 8.85 5.46 13.99
C THR A 72 9.18 6.48 15.06
N LEU A 73 8.27 6.66 16.01
CA LEU A 73 8.37 7.51 17.18
C LEU A 73 8.41 6.61 18.42
N GLN A 74 9.47 6.68 19.21
CA GLN A 74 9.59 5.92 20.47
C GLN A 74 10.14 6.85 21.54
N GLY A 75 9.34 7.17 22.56
CA GLY A 75 9.70 8.21 23.53
C GLY A 75 9.96 9.55 22.85
N THR A 76 11.21 10.04 22.92
CA THR A 76 11.72 11.25 22.25
C THR A 76 12.46 10.96 20.94
N GLU A 77 12.73 9.69 20.62
CA GLU A 77 13.46 9.27 19.43
C GLU A 77 12.55 9.25 18.19
N VAL A 78 13.11 9.67 17.06
CA VAL A 78 12.45 9.64 15.74
C VAL A 78 13.37 8.94 14.73
N THR A 79 12.96 7.76 14.29
CA THR A 79 13.69 6.98 13.28
C THR A 79 13.02 7.11 11.93
N HIS A 80 13.81 7.39 10.88
CA HIS A 80 13.34 7.49 9.50
C HIS A 80 13.92 6.33 8.68
N LYS A 81 13.06 5.57 7.99
CA LYS A 81 13.47 4.46 7.13
C LYS A 81 12.82 4.57 5.76
N LEU A 82 13.64 4.65 4.71
CA LEU A 82 13.17 4.42 3.34
C LEU A 82 12.99 2.91 3.16
N LEU A 83 11.76 2.46 2.87
CA LEU A 83 11.49 1.03 2.69
C LEU A 83 11.82 0.56 1.28
N ARG A 84 11.30 1.27 0.27
CA ARG A 84 11.51 1.01 -1.16
C ARG A 84 10.95 2.14 -2.00
N GLN A 85 11.17 2.09 -3.31
CA GLN A 85 10.40 2.86 -4.28
C GLN A 85 9.22 2.02 -4.79
N THR A 86 8.09 2.66 -5.05
CA THR A 86 6.85 2.00 -5.53
C THR A 86 5.97 3.00 -6.28
N LEU A 87 4.76 2.61 -6.66
CA LEU A 87 3.77 3.50 -7.25
C LEU A 87 3.01 4.28 -6.16
N ARG A 88 2.67 5.54 -6.45
CA ARG A 88 1.91 6.40 -5.53
C ARG A 88 0.59 5.78 -5.07
N GLY A 89 -0.17 5.16 -5.99
CA GLY A 89 -1.45 4.53 -5.66
C GLY A 89 -1.30 3.25 -4.82
N LEU A 90 -0.09 2.73 -4.68
CA LEU A 90 0.21 1.58 -3.80
C LEU A 90 0.69 2.02 -2.41
N VAL A 91 0.94 3.31 -2.22
CA VAL A 91 1.22 3.86 -0.89
C VAL A 91 -0.12 4.21 -0.26
N GLN A 92 -0.53 3.42 0.71
CA GLN A 92 -1.62 3.77 1.61
C GLN A 92 -1.04 4.49 2.83
N PRO A 93 -1.22 5.83 2.97
CA PRO A 93 -0.76 6.52 4.15
C PRO A 93 -1.49 5.95 5.36
N THR A 94 -0.72 5.53 6.36
CA THR A 94 -1.28 4.90 7.55
C THR A 94 -0.38 5.17 8.75
N GLY A 95 -0.97 5.15 9.93
CA GLY A 95 -0.27 5.31 11.19
C GLY A 95 -0.87 4.38 12.23
N VAL A 96 0.00 3.73 13.00
CA VAL A 96 -0.35 2.78 14.05
C VAL A 96 0.40 3.16 15.31
N ALA A 97 -0.28 3.11 16.45
CA ALA A 97 0.30 3.31 17.76
C ALA A 97 0.16 2.05 18.63
N THR A 98 1.17 1.86 19.46
CA THR A 98 1.23 0.93 20.59
C THR A 98 1.34 1.75 21.86
N GLU A 99 1.40 1.12 23.03
CA GLU A 99 1.59 1.83 24.30
C GLU A 99 2.88 2.66 24.33
N ASP A 100 3.97 2.11 23.77
CA ASP A 100 5.32 2.72 23.89
C ASP A 100 5.83 3.39 22.60
N SER A 101 5.20 3.10 21.45
CA SER A 101 5.69 3.57 20.15
C SER A 101 4.56 3.85 19.17
N ALA A 102 4.83 4.70 18.18
CA ALA A 102 3.96 4.88 17.03
C ALA A 102 4.77 4.88 15.75
N TRP A 103 4.25 4.29 14.68
CA TRP A 103 4.86 4.36 13.37
C TRP A 103 3.85 4.83 12.32
N GLY A 104 4.36 5.43 11.26
CA GLY A 104 3.57 5.90 10.14
C GLY A 104 4.27 5.62 8.83
N ARG A 105 3.47 5.44 7.76
CA ARG A 105 3.93 5.24 6.39
C ARG A 105 3.34 6.31 5.48
N GLY A 106 4.10 6.68 4.45
CA GLY A 106 3.70 7.68 3.47
C GLY A 106 4.66 7.78 2.30
N CYS A 107 4.31 8.61 1.32
CA CYS A 107 5.08 8.88 0.11
C CYS A 107 6.26 9.85 0.32
N SER A 108 6.41 10.36 1.54
CA SER A 108 7.51 11.23 1.95
C SER A 108 7.80 11.05 3.44
N LYS A 109 9.00 11.48 3.89
CA LYS A 109 9.35 11.53 5.31
C LYS A 109 8.31 12.31 6.12
N TYR A 110 7.93 13.48 5.62
CA TYR A 110 6.99 14.38 6.30
C TYR A 110 5.60 13.74 6.46
N GLU A 111 5.07 13.13 5.40
CA GLU A 111 3.77 12.45 5.47
C GLU A 111 3.81 11.25 6.42
N ALA A 112 4.84 10.43 6.33
CA ALA A 112 5.01 9.28 7.22
C ALA A 112 5.11 9.70 8.69
N GLU A 113 5.85 10.77 9.00
CA GLU A 113 5.94 11.33 10.34
C GLU A 113 4.60 11.91 10.80
N HIS A 114 3.90 12.65 9.93
CA HIS A 114 2.57 13.17 10.23
C HIS A 114 1.60 12.04 10.62
N GLN A 115 1.59 10.94 9.86
CA GLN A 115 0.78 9.76 10.18
C GLN A 115 1.16 9.14 11.53
N ALA A 116 2.46 9.01 11.83
CA ALA A 116 2.94 8.48 13.10
C ALA A 116 2.50 9.36 14.29
N ARG A 117 2.61 10.69 14.15
CA ARG A 117 2.18 11.65 15.17
C ARG A 117 0.67 11.62 15.39
N MET A 118 -0.11 11.53 14.30
CA MET A 118 -1.56 11.42 14.37
C MET A 118 -2.00 10.10 15.02
N ALA A 119 -1.30 9.00 14.76
CA ALA A 119 -1.54 7.73 15.44
C ALA A 119 -1.22 7.82 16.94
N ARG A 120 -0.05 8.36 17.30
CA ARG A 120 0.33 8.56 18.71
C ARG A 120 -0.67 9.41 19.48
N LYS A 121 -1.21 10.47 18.86
CA LYS A 121 -2.23 11.33 19.46
C LYS A 121 -3.56 10.60 19.66
N ARG A 122 -3.94 9.72 18.73
CA ARG A 122 -5.15 8.89 18.85
C ARG A 122 -5.00 7.81 19.93
N GLY A 123 -3.76 7.39 20.21
CA GLY A 123 -3.47 6.29 21.13
C GLY A 123 -3.60 4.93 20.45
N PRO A 124 -3.23 3.83 21.15
CA PRO A 124 -3.39 2.49 20.61
C PRO A 124 -4.87 2.22 20.28
N GLU A 125 -5.14 1.84 19.02
CA GLU A 125 -6.48 1.41 18.64
C GLU A 125 -6.76 0.05 19.28
N ALA A 126 -7.91 -0.11 19.93
CA ALA A 126 -8.34 -1.41 20.45
C ALA A 126 -8.32 -2.42 19.30
N PRO A 127 -7.83 -3.65 19.51
CA PRO A 127 -7.85 -4.66 18.47
C PRO A 127 -9.29 -4.80 17.99
N ARG A 128 -9.54 -4.50 16.70
CA ARG A 128 -10.84 -4.84 16.11
C ARG A 128 -10.97 -6.35 16.25
N PRO A 129 -12.03 -6.86 16.91
CA PRO A 129 -12.22 -8.30 16.99
C PRO A 129 -12.20 -8.84 15.55
N ALA A 130 -11.39 -9.87 15.32
CA ALA A 130 -11.15 -10.44 14.00
C ALA A 130 -12.43 -11.01 13.36
N PHE A 131 -13.50 -11.11 14.15
CA PHE A 131 -14.79 -11.69 13.78
C PHE A 131 -15.89 -10.82 14.36
N ARG A 132 -16.96 -10.60 13.59
CA ARG A 132 -18.22 -10.13 14.18
C ARG A 132 -18.87 -11.33 14.86
N LEU A 133 -19.49 -11.13 16.03
CA LEU A 133 -20.28 -12.18 16.72
C LEU A 133 -21.33 -12.83 15.80
N GLU A 134 -21.78 -12.09 14.78
CA GLU A 134 -22.67 -12.52 13.71
C GLU A 134 -22.10 -13.67 12.84
N GLU A 135 -20.78 -13.85 12.81
CA GLU A 135 -20.09 -14.88 12.00
C GLU A 135 -19.84 -16.19 12.78
N ILE A 136 -20.05 -16.18 14.11
CA ILE A 136 -19.80 -17.33 15.00
C ILE A 136 -21.10 -18.13 15.26
N LEU A 137 -22.26 -17.57 14.94
CA LEU A 137 -23.56 -18.25 15.05
C LEU A 137 -23.95 -18.87 13.71
N ILE A 138 -23.33 -20.00 13.36
CA ILE A 138 -23.84 -20.98 12.39
C ILE A 138 -23.94 -22.32 13.10
#